data_AF-A0A945MX61-F1
#
_entry.id   AF-A0A945MX61-F1
#
_cell.length_a   1.000
_cell.length_b   1.000
_cell.length_c   1.000
_cell.angle_alpha   90.00
_cell.angle_beta   90.00
_cell.angle_gamma   90.00
#
_symmetry.space_group_name_H-M   'P 1'
#
loop_
_entity.id
_entity.type
_entity.pdbx_description
1 polymer ?
#
loop_
_entity_poly.entity_id
_entity_poly.type
_entity_poly.pdbx_seq_one_letter_code
_entity_poly.pdbx_strand_id
1 'polypeptide(L)'
;MLELFHNDMSTCSQKVRMALAEKGLEWTSHHLNLRAADQQQPDYLALNPNGVVPTLRDEGTVVIESTIINEYIDDAFPDPALRPVEAAARARMRLWTKQLDDGLHAATGVVSSCIAFRFQHLDGKTTEELDSYLARMPD
;
A
#
# COMPACT_ATOMS: atom_id res chain seq x y z
N MET A 1 -17.00 6.49 -8.36
CA MET A 1 -15.76 6.59 -9.18
C MET A 1 -14.61 6.16 -8.31
N LEU A 2 -13.84 5.16 -8.77
CA LEU A 2 -12.71 4.63 -8.03
C LEU A 2 -11.52 5.59 -8.09
N GLU A 3 -10.89 5.79 -6.95
CA GLU A 3 -9.69 6.61 -6.81
C GLU A 3 -8.65 5.83 -6.01
N LEU A 4 -7.41 5.82 -6.48
CA LEU A 4 -6.33 5.10 -5.82
C LEU A 4 -5.20 6.06 -5.48
N PHE A 5 -4.91 6.16 -4.18
CA PHE A 5 -3.73 6.83 -3.66
C PHE A 5 -2.59 5.82 -3.58
N HIS A 6 -1.53 6.02 -4.35
CA HIS A 6 -0.51 4.99 -4.57
C HIS A 6 0.87 5.51 -4.89
N ASN A 7 1.85 4.61 -4.89
CA ASN A 7 3.20 4.87 -5.39
C ASN A 7 3.66 3.71 -6.28
N ASP A 8 4.40 4.03 -7.34
CA ASP A 8 4.81 3.03 -8.34
C ASP A 8 5.69 1.91 -7.80
N MET A 9 6.52 2.20 -6.79
CA MET A 9 7.47 1.25 -6.19
C MET A 9 6.87 0.44 -5.04
N SER A 10 5.69 0.81 -4.53
CA SER A 10 5.04 0.07 -3.46
C SER A 10 4.45 -1.24 -3.99
N THR A 11 4.94 -2.37 -3.48
CA THR A 11 4.40 -3.70 -3.82
C THR A 11 2.94 -3.84 -3.42
N CYS A 12 2.54 -3.21 -2.31
CA CYS A 12 1.16 -3.16 -1.85
C CYS A 12 0.28 -2.36 -2.83
N SER A 13 0.78 -1.25 -3.37
CA SER A 13 0.09 -0.48 -4.42
C SER A 13 0.03 -1.23 -5.75
N GLN A 14 1.10 -1.90 -6.14
CA GLN A 14 1.15 -2.74 -7.35
C GLN A 14 0.09 -3.84 -7.30
N LYS A 15 -0.05 -4.51 -6.14
CA LYS A 15 -1.07 -5.54 -5.93
C LYS A 15 -2.50 -5.04 -6.18
N VAL A 16 -2.83 -3.81 -5.76
CA VAL A 16 -4.15 -3.21 -6.01
C VAL A 16 -4.32 -2.81 -7.47
N ARG A 17 -3.29 -2.23 -8.10
CA ARG A 17 -3.32 -1.92 -9.53
C ARG A 17 -3.52 -3.17 -10.39
N MET A 18 -2.93 -4.29 -10.02
CA MET A 18 -3.17 -5.58 -10.67
C MET A 18 -4.63 -6.00 -10.54
N ALA A 19 -5.23 -5.91 -9.35
CA ALA A 19 -6.65 -6.24 -9.17
C ALA A 19 -7.56 -5.35 -10.02
N LEU A 20 -7.32 -4.03 -10.04
CA LEU A 20 -8.08 -3.08 -10.87
C LEU A 20 -7.93 -3.40 -12.37
N ALA A 21 -6.72 -3.75 -12.81
CA ALA A 21 -6.45 -4.11 -14.21
C ALA A 21 -7.11 -5.43 -14.62
N GLU A 22 -7.03 -6.48 -13.79
CA GLU A 22 -7.70 -7.76 -14.04
C GLU A 22 -9.23 -7.60 -14.07
N LYS A 23 -9.78 -6.68 -13.28
CA LYS A 23 -11.20 -6.32 -13.30
C LYS A 23 -11.60 -5.41 -14.47
N GLY A 24 -10.64 -4.85 -15.21
CA GLY A 24 -10.91 -3.86 -16.26
C GLY A 24 -11.55 -2.57 -15.74
N LEU A 25 -11.30 -2.20 -14.49
CA LEU A 25 -11.91 -1.03 -13.85
C LEU A 25 -11.12 0.24 -14.16
N GLU A 26 -11.82 1.30 -14.54
CA GLU A 26 -11.25 2.64 -14.62
C GLU A 26 -11.16 3.28 -13.24
N TRP A 27 -10.08 4.01 -12.98
CA TRP A 27 -9.82 4.67 -11.70
C TRP A 27 -8.98 5.93 -11.88
N THR A 28 -9.17 6.87 -10.96
CA THR A 28 -8.36 8.11 -10.90
C THR A 28 -7.10 7.87 -10.07
N SER A 29 -5.96 8.21 -10.66
CA SER A 29 -4.65 8.05 -10.01
C SER A 29 -4.27 9.25 -9.16
N HIS A 30 -4.01 9.01 -7.87
CA HIS A 30 -3.39 9.96 -6.96
C HIS A 30 -2.00 9.43 -6.58
N HIS A 31 -0.98 9.84 -7.33
CA HIS A 31 0.38 9.36 -7.09
C HIS A 31 1.05 10.16 -5.96
N LEU A 32 1.50 9.46 -4.92
CA LEU A 32 2.17 10.04 -3.76
C LEU A 32 3.69 9.85 -3.86
N ASN A 33 4.44 10.90 -3.53
CA ASN A 33 5.88 10.85 -3.41
C ASN A 33 6.28 10.41 -2.00
N LEU A 34 6.57 9.12 -1.84
CA LEU A 34 6.94 8.55 -0.54
C LEU A 34 8.27 9.09 0.00
N ARG A 35 9.15 9.61 -0.88
CA ARG A 35 10.42 10.25 -0.47
C ARG A 35 10.20 11.65 0.10
N ALA A 36 9.17 12.35 -0.37
CA ALA A 36 8.74 13.64 0.17
C ALA A 36 7.82 13.47 1.40
N ALA A 37 7.53 12.23 1.80
CA ALA A 37 6.62 11.90 2.88
C ALA A 37 5.19 12.44 2.67
N ASP A 38 4.70 12.44 1.43
CA ASP A 38 3.33 12.86 1.11
C ASP A 38 2.28 12.06 1.89
N GLN A 39 2.54 10.77 2.14
CA GLN A 39 1.71 9.88 2.94
C GLN A 39 1.68 10.22 4.44
N GLN A 40 2.51 11.15 4.90
CA GLN A 40 2.52 11.65 6.27
C GLN A 40 1.85 13.03 6.39
N GLN A 41 1.36 13.59 5.28
CA GLN A 41 0.67 14.88 5.31
C GLN A 41 -0.73 14.75 5.93
N PRO A 42 -1.21 15.78 6.66
CA PRO A 42 -2.48 15.71 7.38
C PRO A 42 -3.67 15.30 6.52
N ASP A 43 -3.75 15.81 5.29
CA ASP A 43 -4.85 15.52 4.36
C ASP A 43 -4.90 14.04 3.97
N TYR A 44 -3.74 13.39 3.82
CA TYR A 44 -3.69 11.96 3.52
C TYR A 44 -3.89 11.11 4.78
N LEU A 45 -3.35 11.52 5.92
CA LEU A 45 -3.56 10.82 7.20
C LEU A 45 -5.04 10.80 7.62
N ALA A 46 -5.83 11.80 7.18
CA ALA A 46 -7.27 11.79 7.34
C ALA A 46 -7.97 10.64 6.56
N LEU A 47 -7.35 10.14 5.49
CA LEU A 47 -7.80 8.97 4.74
C LEU A 47 -7.21 7.66 5.30
N ASN A 48 -5.90 7.66 5.58
CA ASN A 48 -5.20 6.49 6.09
C ASN A 48 -4.30 6.86 7.29
N PRO A 49 -4.77 6.60 8.53
CA PRO A 49 -4.03 6.98 9.74
C PRO A 49 -2.72 6.20 9.91
N ASN A 50 -2.55 5.07 9.21
CA ASN A 50 -1.30 4.30 9.24
C ASN A 50 -0.16 4.99 8.46
N GLY A 51 -0.46 6.04 7.67
CA GLY A 51 0.56 6.78 6.92
C GLY A 51 1.29 5.93 5.87
N VAL A 52 0.57 4.99 5.25
CA VAL A 52 1.10 4.08 4.22
C VAL A 52 0.22 4.08 2.97
N VAL A 53 0.75 3.59 1.85
CA VAL A 53 0.00 3.35 0.61
C VAL A 53 -0.16 1.85 0.35
N PRO A 54 -1.22 1.41 -0.35
CA PRO A 54 -2.26 2.20 -1.00
C PRO A 54 -3.47 2.51 -0.12
N THR A 55 -4.29 3.45 -0.60
CA THR A 55 -5.65 3.70 -0.11
C THR A 55 -6.60 3.81 -1.29
N LEU A 56 -7.71 3.07 -1.24
CA LEU A 56 -8.77 3.15 -2.24
C LEU A 56 -9.88 4.05 -1.69
N ARG A 57 -10.43 4.93 -2.53
CA ARG A 57 -11.67 5.62 -2.28
C ARG A 57 -12.68 5.26 -3.37
N ASP A 58 -13.86 4.79 -2.97
CA ASP A 58 -14.98 4.51 -3.86
C ASP A 58 -16.24 5.24 -3.37
N GLU A 59 -16.71 6.21 -4.15
CA GLU A 59 -17.91 7.01 -3.86
C GLU A 59 -17.92 7.61 -2.42
N GLY A 60 -16.74 7.99 -1.93
CA GLY A 60 -16.55 8.54 -0.59
C GLY A 60 -16.25 7.51 0.49
N THR A 61 -16.42 6.22 0.22
CA THR A 61 -15.98 5.13 1.11
C THR A 61 -14.48 4.95 0.99
N VAL A 62 -13.76 5.00 2.12
CA VAL A 62 -12.31 4.79 2.16
C VAL A 62 -12.00 3.37 2.63
N VAL A 63 -11.16 2.67 1.87
CA VAL A 63 -10.67 1.32 2.18
C VAL A 63 -9.15 1.35 2.24
N ILE A 64 -8.61 0.89 3.37
CA ILE A 64 -7.17 0.77 3.64
C ILE A 64 -6.78 -0.71 3.72
N GLU A 65 -5.49 -0.99 3.80
CA GLU A 65 -4.88 -2.33 3.72
C GLU A 65 -5.04 -3.01 2.36
N SER A 66 -3.93 -3.20 1.64
CA SER A 66 -3.93 -3.65 0.25
C SER A 66 -4.62 -5.00 0.01
N THR A 67 -4.58 -5.94 0.96
CA THR A 67 -5.32 -7.21 0.83
C THR A 67 -6.82 -6.99 1.00
N ILE A 68 -7.24 -6.15 1.95
CA ILE A 68 -8.66 -5.80 2.18
C ILE A 68 -9.21 -5.01 1.00
N ILE A 69 -8.43 -4.08 0.44
CA ILE A 69 -8.78 -3.35 -0.79
C ILE A 69 -9.06 -4.32 -1.94
N ASN A 70 -8.23 -5.34 -2.15
CA ASN A 70 -8.47 -6.34 -3.19
C ASN A 70 -9.72 -7.17 -2.92
N GLU A 71 -9.98 -7.55 -1.66
CA GLU A 71 -11.21 -8.26 -1.29
C GLU A 71 -12.45 -7.38 -1.55
N TYR A 72 -12.40 -6.10 -1.19
CA TYR A 72 -13.46 -5.12 -1.48
C TYR A 72 -13.72 -4.97 -2.98
N ILE A 73 -12.67 -4.81 -3.79
CA ILE A 73 -12.79 -4.73 -5.26
C ILE A 73 -13.46 -6.01 -5.80
N ASP A 74 -13.08 -7.18 -5.29
CA ASP A 74 -13.66 -8.45 -5.72
C ASP A 74 -15.12 -8.63 -5.28
N ASP A 75 -15.50 -8.10 -4.11
CA ASP A 75 -16.88 -8.12 -3.61
C ASP A 75 -17.78 -7.10 -4.35
N ALA A 76 -17.29 -5.89 -4.62
CA ALA A 76 -18.04 -4.82 -5.27
C ALA A 76 -18.17 -5.03 -6.78
N PHE A 77 -17.17 -5.65 -7.42
CA PHE A 77 -17.13 -5.90 -8.86
C PHE A 77 -16.88 -7.40 -9.09
N PRO A 78 -17.91 -8.27 -9.02
CA PRO A 78 -17.73 -9.72 -8.92
C PRO A 78 -17.07 -10.38 -10.14
N ASP A 79 -17.13 -9.76 -11.32
CA ASP A 79 -16.66 -10.34 -12.58
C ASP A 79 -15.42 -9.60 -13.15
N PRO A 80 -14.35 -10.31 -13.55
CA PRO A 80 -14.07 -11.72 -13.28
C PRO A 80 -13.68 -11.96 -11.81
N ALA A 81 -14.08 -13.09 -11.22
CA ALA A 81 -13.72 -13.41 -9.83
C ALA A 81 -12.19 -13.54 -9.64
N LEU A 82 -11.64 -12.83 -8.65
CA LEU A 82 -10.22 -12.90 -8.27
C LEU A 82 -9.95 -13.85 -7.11
N ARG A 83 -11.03 -14.31 -6.44
CA ARG A 83 -10.95 -15.26 -5.31
C ARG A 83 -11.73 -16.53 -5.61
N PRO A 84 -11.35 -17.66 -5.01
CA PRO A 84 -12.13 -18.90 -5.12
C PRO A 84 -13.57 -18.78 -4.58
N VAL A 85 -14.50 -19.54 -5.15
CA VAL A 85 -15.90 -19.63 -4.66
C VAL A 85 -16.06 -20.67 -3.55
N GLU A 86 -15.20 -21.70 -3.54
CA GLU A 86 -15.23 -22.74 -2.50
C GLU A 86 -14.61 -22.26 -1.19
N ALA A 87 -15.29 -22.51 -0.07
CA ALA A 87 -14.87 -22.02 1.24
C ALA A 87 -13.46 -22.50 1.62
N ALA A 88 -13.14 -23.78 1.37
CA ALA A 88 -11.82 -24.34 1.66
C ALA A 88 -10.71 -23.70 0.79
N ALA A 89 -11.01 -23.42 -0.48
CA ALA A 89 -10.06 -22.76 -1.38
C ALA A 89 -9.83 -21.30 -0.99
N ARG A 90 -10.87 -20.56 -0.58
CA ARG A 90 -10.71 -19.21 -0.01
C ARG A 90 -9.88 -19.20 1.25
N ALA A 91 -10.10 -20.15 2.16
CA ALA A 91 -9.31 -20.27 3.38
C ALA A 91 -7.83 -20.49 3.05
N ARG A 92 -7.53 -21.37 2.08
CA ARG A 92 -6.17 -21.59 1.60
C ARG A 92 -5.55 -20.32 1.01
N MET A 93 -6.27 -19.61 0.15
CA MET A 93 -5.82 -18.34 -0.43
C MET A 93 -5.52 -17.30 0.65
N ARG A 94 -6.42 -17.13 1.64
CA ARG A 94 -6.24 -16.19 2.74
C ARG A 94 -5.04 -16.53 3.63
N LEU A 95 -4.68 -17.81 3.77
CA LEU A 95 -3.47 -18.18 4.49
C LEU A 95 -2.21 -17.65 3.79
N TRP A 96 -2.16 -17.70 2.45
CA TRP A 96 -1.05 -17.14 1.68
C TRP A 96 -0.95 -15.63 1.85
N THR A 97 -2.07 -14.90 1.73
CA THR A 97 -2.07 -13.43 1.88
C THR A 97 -1.70 -13.04 3.31
N LYS A 98 -2.23 -13.73 4.32
CA LYS A 98 -1.90 -13.49 5.73
C LYS A 98 -0.41 -13.64 6.02
N GLN A 99 0.27 -14.64 5.45
CA GLN A 99 1.71 -14.83 5.65
C GLN A 99 2.55 -13.67 5.08
N LEU A 100 2.09 -13.08 3.96
CA LEU A 100 2.73 -11.91 3.38
C LEU A 100 2.51 -10.67 4.25
N ASP A 101 1.26 -10.46 4.69
CA ASP A 101 0.83 -9.30 5.46
C ASP A 101 1.46 -9.27 6.87
N ASP A 102 1.51 -10.41 7.57
CA ASP A 102 1.94 -10.49 8.97
C ASP A 102 3.45 -10.65 9.20
N GLY A 103 4.27 -10.78 8.15
CA GLY A 103 5.69 -11.10 8.37
C GLY A 103 6.59 -10.83 7.21
N LEU A 104 6.31 -11.41 6.04
CA LEU A 104 7.27 -11.32 4.93
C LEU A 104 7.46 -9.87 4.46
N HIS A 105 6.36 -9.12 4.31
CA HIS A 105 6.45 -7.73 3.87
C HIS A 105 7.27 -6.87 4.84
N ALA A 106 6.95 -6.92 6.13
CA ALA A 106 7.69 -6.20 7.16
C ALA A 106 9.17 -6.60 7.21
N ALA A 107 9.48 -7.90 7.10
CA ALA A 107 10.86 -8.39 7.10
C ALA A 107 11.69 -7.85 5.92
N THR A 108 11.05 -7.60 4.77
CA THR A 108 11.74 -6.97 3.62
C THR A 108 11.95 -5.46 3.77
N GLY A 109 11.31 -4.82 4.76
CA GLY A 109 11.45 -3.39 5.03
C GLY A 109 12.90 -2.98 5.35
N VAL A 110 13.60 -3.76 6.17
CA VAL A 110 15.02 -3.51 6.51
C VAL A 110 15.90 -3.59 5.27
N VAL A 111 15.69 -4.62 4.43
CA VAL A 111 16.46 -4.77 3.18
C VAL A 111 16.20 -3.58 2.24
N SER A 112 14.95 -3.13 2.15
CA SER A 112 14.57 -2.02 1.28
C SER A 112 15.15 -0.69 1.80
N SER A 113 14.80 -0.30 3.03
CA SER A 113 15.14 1.02 3.59
C SER A 113 16.59 1.12 4.04
N CYS A 114 17.13 0.09 4.71
CA CYS A 114 18.45 0.14 5.34
C CYS A 114 19.57 -0.38 4.43
N ILE A 115 19.26 -1.05 3.31
CA ILE A 115 20.27 -1.54 2.36
C ILE A 115 20.08 -0.90 0.99
N ALA A 116 18.96 -1.17 0.31
CA ALA A 116 18.76 -0.73 -1.07
C ALA A 116 18.67 0.79 -1.22
N PHE A 117 17.93 1.46 -0.34
CA PHE A 117 17.71 2.91 -0.39
C PHE A 117 18.59 3.70 0.58
N ARG A 118 19.42 3.03 1.39
CA ARG A 118 20.25 3.69 2.41
C ARG A 118 21.07 4.84 1.84
N PHE A 119 21.80 4.60 0.74
CA PHE A 119 22.61 5.64 0.14
C PHE A 119 21.77 6.84 -0.30
N GLN A 120 20.57 6.61 -0.84
CA GLN A 120 19.65 7.68 -1.25
C GLN A 120 19.13 8.48 -0.04
N HIS A 121 18.95 7.83 1.12
CA HIS A 121 18.53 8.51 2.34
C HIS A 121 19.65 9.37 2.96
N LEU A 122 20.91 8.97 2.79
CA LEU A 122 22.09 9.63 3.36
C LEU A 122 22.71 10.68 2.44
N ASP A 123 22.59 10.51 1.12
CA ASP A 123 23.28 11.36 0.15
C ASP A 123 22.89 12.84 0.30
N GLY A 124 23.91 13.70 0.35
CA GLY A 124 23.74 15.15 0.48
C GLY A 124 23.23 15.67 1.83
N LYS A 125 22.99 14.82 2.84
CA LYS A 125 22.50 15.25 4.16
C LYS A 125 23.60 15.32 5.21
N THR A 126 23.55 16.35 6.04
CA THR A 126 24.35 16.48 7.26
C THR A 126 23.84 15.54 8.36
N THR A 127 24.66 15.31 9.38
CA THR A 127 24.27 14.51 10.55
C THR A 127 23.03 15.09 11.25
N GLU A 128 22.96 16.42 11.40
CA GLU A 128 21.81 17.09 12.04
C GLU A 128 20.51 16.92 11.25
N GLU A 129 20.57 17.01 9.91
CA GLU A 129 19.41 16.76 9.05
C GLU A 129 18.93 15.29 9.11
N LEU A 130 19.87 14.36 9.26
CA LEU A 130 19.56 12.94 9.43
C LEU A 130 18.93 12.65 10.79
N ASP A 131 19.50 13.20 11.87
CA ASP A 131 18.96 13.04 13.22
C ASP A 131 17.54 13.63 13.32
N SER A 132 17.34 14.82 12.75
CA SER A 132 16.02 15.43 12.62
C SER A 132 15.07 14.57 11.80
N TYR A 133 15.53 13.94 10.71
CA TYR A 133 14.70 13.03 9.91
C TYR A 133 14.27 11.78 10.67
N LEU A 134 15.21 11.12 11.36
CA LEU A 134 14.93 9.91 12.12
C LEU A 134 14.00 10.19 13.31
N ALA A 135 14.17 11.33 14.00
CA ALA A 135 13.30 11.73 15.11
C ALA A 135 11.84 12.01 14.70
N ARG A 136 11.58 12.19 13.40
CA ARG A 136 10.22 12.35 12.84
C ARG A 136 9.54 11.03 12.51
N MET A 137 10.29 9.92 12.47
CA MET A 137 9.73 8.61 12.14
C MET A 137 9.00 8.06 13.38
N PRO A 138 7.74 7.62 13.25
CA PRO A 138 7.03 6.98 14.36
C PRO A 138 7.69 5.63 14.72
N ASP A 139 7.64 5.28 16.01
CA ASP A 139 8.12 3.99 16.55
C ASP A 139 7.28 2.79 16.05
#